data_AF-A0A354BHQ9-F1
#
_entry.id   AF-A0A354BHQ9-F1
#
_cell.length_a   1.000
_cell.length_b   1.000
_cell.length_c   1.000
_cell.angle_alpha   90.00
_cell.angle_beta   90.00
_cell.angle_gamma   90.00
#
_symmetry.space_group_name_H-M   'P 1'
#
loop_
_entity.id
_entity.type
_entity.pdbx_description
1 polymer ?
#
loop_
_entity_poly.entity_id
_entity_poly.type
_entity_poly.pdbx_seq_one_letter_code
_entity_poly.pdbx_strand_id
1 'polypeptide(L)'
;VTNLDREHLDHYGSMERINESFLEFINKIPFYGVAVLCADDDRLASLFPHVVKRYYTYGLRERDGVVPDFLATDIVLKQWGADFRAHFRGKNLGPFRLTVPGIHNVSNALVAIAIGTEMDVPVDLIRKGLAAFTGVERRFHLRGDAGGIMVVDDY
;
A
#
# COMPACT_ATOMS: atom_id res chain seq x y z
N VAL A 1 0.58 -2.41 -7.31
CA VAL A 1 -0.87 -2.25 -7.55
C VAL A 1 -1.56 -2.29 -6.21
N THR A 2 -2.27 -1.22 -5.86
CA THR A 2 -2.80 -1.00 -4.50
C THR A 2 -4.17 -1.61 -4.28
N ASN A 3 -5.03 -1.57 -5.30
CA ASN A 3 -6.37 -2.13 -5.30
C ASN A 3 -6.90 -2.25 -6.74
N LEU A 4 -8.02 -2.93 -6.92
CA LEU A 4 -8.79 -3.01 -8.16
C LEU A 4 -10.27 -2.69 -7.87
N ASP A 5 -10.68 -1.46 -8.11
CA ASP A 5 -12.06 -1.01 -7.90
C ASP A 5 -12.82 -0.81 -9.22
N ARG A 6 -14.15 -0.68 -9.13
CA ARG A 6 -15.06 -0.46 -10.26
C ARG A 6 -15.05 0.99 -10.72
N GLU A 7 -13.88 1.51 -11.08
CA GLU A 7 -13.72 2.84 -11.65
C GLU A 7 -13.53 2.79 -13.18
N HIS A 8 -13.94 3.86 -13.86
CA HIS A 8 -13.78 4.02 -15.32
C HIS A 8 -14.48 2.94 -16.18
N LEU A 9 -15.63 2.43 -15.73
CA LEU A 9 -16.40 1.43 -16.50
C LEU A 9 -16.90 1.94 -17.86
N ASP A 10 -17.00 3.25 -18.04
CA ASP A 10 -17.25 3.92 -19.32
C ASP A 10 -16.11 3.67 -20.34
N HIS A 11 -14.88 3.48 -19.88
CA HIS A 11 -13.73 3.16 -20.72
C HIS A 11 -13.54 1.64 -20.89
N TYR A 12 -13.64 0.88 -19.80
CA TYR A 12 -13.32 -0.55 -19.81
C TYR A 12 -14.53 -1.45 -20.15
N GLY A 13 -15.75 -0.96 -20.01
CA GLY A 13 -16.99 -1.69 -20.33
C GLY A 13 -17.38 -2.75 -19.29
N SER A 14 -16.42 -3.52 -18.75
CA SER A 14 -16.69 -4.54 -17.73
C SER A 14 -15.54 -4.70 -16.74
N MET A 15 -15.82 -5.35 -15.60
CA MET A 15 -14.80 -5.63 -14.58
C MET A 15 -13.80 -6.68 -15.03
N GLU A 16 -14.21 -7.61 -15.89
CA GLU A 16 -13.35 -8.63 -16.46
C GLU A 16 -12.27 -7.98 -17.33
N ARG A 17 -12.65 -6.98 -18.15
CA ARG A 17 -11.68 -6.20 -18.94
C ARG A 17 -10.73 -5.39 -18.07
N ILE A 18 -11.19 -4.85 -16.93
CA ILE A 18 -10.31 -4.19 -15.96
C ILE A 18 -9.29 -5.19 -15.41
N ASN A 19 -9.75 -6.35 -14.95
CA ASN A 19 -8.89 -7.42 -14.43
C ASN A 19 -7.82 -7.84 -15.45
N GLU A 20 -8.22 -8.09 -16.70
CA GLU A 20 -7.32 -8.45 -17.80
C GLU A 20 -6.30 -7.35 -18.08
N SER A 21 -6.74 -6.09 -18.13
CA SER A 21 -5.86 -4.94 -18.40
C SER A 21 -4.80 -4.76 -17.32
N PHE A 22 -5.17 -4.92 -16.05
CA PHE A 22 -4.22 -4.85 -14.95
C PHE A 22 -3.28 -6.07 -14.92
N LEU A 23 -3.78 -7.26 -15.22
CA LEU A 23 -2.95 -8.45 -15.35
C LEU A 23 -1.91 -8.29 -16.46
N GLU A 24 -2.31 -7.78 -17.63
CA GLU A 24 -1.39 -7.43 -18.71
C GLU A 24 -0.37 -6.39 -18.27
N PHE A 25 -0.80 -5.33 -17.59
CA PHE A 25 0.09 -4.28 -17.10
C PHE A 25 1.15 -4.83 -16.15
N ILE A 26 0.76 -5.68 -15.19
CA ILE A 26 1.70 -6.36 -14.28
C ILE A 26 2.66 -7.25 -15.09
N ASN A 27 2.14 -8.00 -16.06
CA ASN A 27 2.94 -8.92 -16.87
C ASN A 27 3.80 -8.23 -17.94
N LYS A 28 3.68 -6.91 -18.14
CA LYS A 28 4.55 -6.11 -19.02
C LYS A 28 5.86 -5.67 -18.35
N ILE A 29 6.02 -5.89 -17.04
CA ILE A 29 7.25 -5.54 -16.31
C ILE A 29 8.46 -6.32 -16.90
N PRO A 30 9.65 -5.68 -17.03
CA PRO A 30 10.88 -6.36 -17.46
C PRO A 30 11.21 -7.57 -16.58
N PHE A 31 12.00 -8.53 -17.09
CA PHE A 31 12.30 -9.76 -16.35
C PHE A 31 13.02 -9.52 -15.01
N TYR A 32 13.77 -8.43 -14.89
CA TYR A 32 14.46 -8.01 -13.67
C TYR A 32 13.60 -7.12 -12.76
N GLY A 33 12.42 -6.70 -13.22
CA GLY A 33 11.53 -5.88 -12.41
C GLY A 33 10.83 -6.69 -11.32
N VAL A 34 10.13 -5.98 -10.43
CA VAL A 34 9.27 -6.57 -9.41
C VAL A 34 7.95 -5.82 -9.37
N ALA A 35 6.85 -6.54 -9.16
CA ALA A 35 5.57 -5.95 -8.80
C ALA A 35 5.35 -6.04 -7.28
N VAL A 36 4.76 -5.02 -6.68
CA VAL A 36 4.27 -5.08 -5.29
C VAL A 36 2.75 -5.02 -5.32
N LEU A 37 2.08 -6.07 -4.84
CA LEU A 37 0.65 -6.31 -5.03
C LEU A 37 -0.08 -6.45 -3.68
N CYS A 38 -1.23 -5.79 -3.55
CA CYS A 38 -2.04 -5.85 -2.33
C CYS A 38 -2.73 -7.21 -2.21
N ALA A 39 -2.49 -7.94 -1.12
CA ALA A 39 -3.14 -9.20 -0.81
C ALA A 39 -4.49 -9.02 -0.08
N ASP A 40 -4.75 -7.83 0.46
CA ASP A 40 -6.02 -7.52 1.13
C ASP A 40 -7.18 -7.26 0.15
N ASP A 41 -6.88 -7.10 -1.14
CA ASP A 41 -7.84 -6.91 -2.22
C ASP A 41 -8.17 -8.25 -2.90
N ASP A 42 -9.40 -8.74 -2.69
CA ASP A 42 -9.87 -10.03 -3.20
C ASP A 42 -9.75 -10.17 -4.71
N ARG A 43 -10.02 -9.08 -5.44
CA ARG A 43 -10.00 -9.08 -6.90
C ARG A 43 -8.58 -9.16 -7.40
N LEU A 44 -7.67 -8.38 -6.83
CA LEU A 44 -6.24 -8.44 -7.15
C LEU A 44 -5.63 -9.78 -6.75
N ALA A 45 -5.98 -10.31 -5.58
CA ALA A 45 -5.53 -11.62 -5.12
C ALA A 45 -5.96 -12.76 -6.06
N SER A 46 -7.16 -12.67 -6.65
CA SER A 46 -7.63 -13.64 -7.66
C SER A 46 -6.75 -13.69 -8.92
N LEU A 47 -5.97 -12.65 -9.19
CA LEU A 47 -5.08 -12.58 -10.35
C LEU A 47 -3.71 -13.20 -10.08
N PHE A 48 -3.31 -13.41 -8.82
CA PHE A 48 -1.97 -13.90 -8.46
C PHE A 48 -1.55 -15.20 -9.19
N PRO A 49 -2.42 -16.21 -9.38
CA PRO A 49 -2.07 -17.42 -10.13
C PRO A 49 -1.68 -17.17 -11.60
N HIS A 50 -2.08 -16.02 -12.16
CA HIS A 50 -1.85 -15.65 -13.56
C HIS A 50 -0.68 -14.65 -13.72
N VAL A 51 -0.10 -14.17 -12.63
CA VAL A 51 1.06 -13.28 -12.66
C VAL A 51 2.31 -14.11 -12.93
N VAL A 52 2.99 -13.84 -14.04
CA VAL A 52 4.20 -14.59 -14.47
C VAL A 52 5.50 -13.84 -14.17
N LYS A 53 5.41 -12.62 -13.63
CA LYS A 53 6.55 -11.80 -13.23
C LYS A 53 6.87 -12.00 -11.76
N ARG A 54 8.09 -11.63 -11.35
CA ARG A 54 8.45 -11.59 -9.93
C ARG A 54 7.58 -10.56 -9.22
N TYR A 55 6.97 -10.95 -8.11
CA TYR A 55 6.19 -10.04 -7.28
C TYR A 55 6.39 -10.31 -5.79
N TYR A 56 6.14 -9.29 -4.99
CA TYR A 56 5.87 -9.42 -3.56
C TYR A 56 4.41 -9.07 -3.29
N THR A 57 3.86 -9.72 -2.29
CA THR A 57 2.56 -9.38 -1.72
C THR A 57 2.73 -8.50 -0.49
N TYR A 58 1.77 -7.61 -0.25
CA TYR A 58 1.70 -6.87 1.00
C TYR A 58 0.27 -6.83 1.53
N GLY A 59 0.11 -6.72 2.85
CA GLY A 59 -1.20 -6.64 3.47
C GLY A 59 -1.16 -6.34 4.95
N LEU A 60 -2.34 -6.16 5.53
CA LEU A 60 -2.56 -5.84 6.94
C LEU A 60 -3.08 -7.03 7.73
N ARG A 61 -3.38 -8.15 7.06
CA ARG A 61 -3.87 -9.39 7.67
C ARG A 61 -3.38 -10.62 6.92
N GLU A 62 -3.36 -11.73 7.65
CA GLU A 62 -3.29 -13.07 7.06
C GLU A 62 -4.68 -13.46 6.52
N ARG A 63 -4.72 -14.19 5.41
CA ARG A 63 -5.96 -14.66 4.81
C ARG A 63 -5.82 -16.12 4.38
N ASP A 64 -6.76 -16.96 4.78
CA ASP A 64 -6.85 -18.37 4.36
C ASP A 64 -5.53 -19.15 4.55
N GLY A 65 -4.77 -18.84 5.62
CA GLY A 65 -3.46 -19.43 5.91
C GLY A 65 -2.30 -18.87 5.10
N VAL A 66 -2.55 -17.86 4.26
CA VAL A 66 -1.55 -17.20 3.41
C VAL A 66 -1.16 -15.86 4.04
N VAL A 67 0.12 -15.77 4.41
CA VAL A 67 0.73 -14.57 4.95
C VAL A 67 1.38 -13.77 3.82
N PRO A 68 1.05 -12.47 3.66
CA PRO A 68 1.72 -11.61 2.67
C PRO A 68 3.24 -11.53 2.91
N ASP A 69 4.04 -11.32 1.86
CA ASP A 69 5.48 -11.13 2.01
C ASP A 69 5.78 -9.94 2.94
N PHE A 70 5.06 -8.83 2.77
CA PHE A 70 5.11 -7.67 3.66
C PHE A 70 3.85 -7.55 4.49
N LEU A 71 3.98 -7.64 5.82
CA LEU A 71 2.84 -7.60 6.74
C LEU A 71 3.01 -6.46 7.75
N ALA A 72 1.94 -5.69 7.97
CA ALA A 72 1.85 -4.79 9.12
C ALA A 72 1.13 -5.47 10.29
N THR A 73 1.66 -5.26 11.49
CA THR A 73 1.10 -5.76 12.76
C THR A 73 1.16 -4.66 13.82
N ASP A 74 0.56 -4.88 14.99
CA ASP A 74 0.56 -3.93 16.12
C ASP A 74 0.13 -2.51 15.70
N ILE A 75 -0.88 -2.42 14.81
CA ILE A 75 -1.32 -1.15 14.23
C ILE A 75 -2.09 -0.36 15.27
N VAL A 76 -1.61 0.84 15.58
CA VAL A 76 -2.25 1.81 16.47
C VAL A 76 -2.54 3.08 15.68
N LEU A 77 -3.81 3.28 15.35
CA LEU A 77 -4.28 4.50 14.69
C LEU A 77 -4.35 5.66 15.69
N LYS A 78 -3.94 6.83 15.24
CA LYS A 78 -3.99 8.08 16.00
C LYS A 78 -4.74 9.14 15.19
N GLN A 79 -5.09 10.24 15.86
CA GLN A 79 -5.77 11.37 15.21
C GLN A 79 -4.99 11.90 13.99
N TRP A 80 -3.66 11.96 14.08
CA TRP A 80 -2.79 12.53 13.05
C TRP A 80 -1.65 11.58 12.64
N GLY A 81 -1.93 10.28 12.61
CA GLY A 81 -0.89 9.31 12.30
C GLY A 81 -1.27 7.87 12.55
N ALA A 82 -0.28 7.00 12.40
CA ALA A 82 -0.35 5.61 12.79
C ALA A 82 1.02 5.12 13.23
N ASP A 83 1.07 4.29 14.27
CA ASP A 83 2.25 3.48 14.58
C ASP A 83 1.95 2.03 14.21
N PHE A 84 2.94 1.29 13.70
CA PHE A 84 2.80 -0.13 13.36
C PHE A 84 4.17 -0.82 13.33
N ARG A 85 4.19 -2.15 13.22
CA ARG A 85 5.39 -2.94 12.96
C ARG A 85 5.30 -3.60 11.60
N ALA A 86 6.35 -3.47 10.80
CA ALA A 86 6.43 -4.10 9.49
C ALA A 86 7.30 -5.36 9.55
N HIS A 87 6.90 -6.37 8.79
CA HIS A 87 7.64 -7.62 8.62
C HIS A 87 7.86 -7.89 7.15
N PHE A 88 8.98 -8.54 6.81
CA PHE A 88 9.22 -9.11 5.50
C PHE A 88 9.50 -10.60 5.64
N ARG A 89 8.61 -11.45 5.12
CA ARG A 89 8.67 -12.92 5.19
C ARG A 89 8.93 -13.42 6.61
N GLY A 90 8.17 -12.88 7.56
CA GLY A 90 8.27 -13.18 8.99
C GLY A 90 9.44 -12.51 9.73
N LYS A 91 10.39 -11.87 9.02
CA LYS A 91 11.45 -11.10 9.65
C LYS A 91 10.94 -9.72 10.03
N ASN A 92 11.03 -9.38 11.31
CA ASN A 92 10.68 -8.06 11.82
C ASN A 92 11.64 -6.98 11.27
N LEU A 93 11.11 -5.99 10.55
CA LEU A 93 11.84 -4.81 10.06
C LEU A 93 11.85 -3.67 11.10
N GLY A 94 11.04 -3.80 12.14
CA GLY A 94 10.95 -2.88 13.26
C GLY A 94 9.69 -2.02 13.25
N PRO A 95 9.59 -1.09 14.21
CA PRO A 95 8.48 -0.15 14.29
C PRO A 95 8.60 0.94 13.24
N PHE A 96 7.44 1.40 12.77
CA PHE A 96 7.26 2.52 11.86
C PHE A 96 6.21 3.47 12.42
N ARG A 97 6.35 4.74 12.07
CA ARG A 97 5.41 5.81 12.40
C ARG A 97 5.09 6.60 11.15
N LEU A 98 3.82 6.96 11.01
CA LEU A 98 3.31 7.88 10.02
C LEU A 98 2.75 9.12 10.71
N THR A 99 2.92 10.27 10.07
CA THR A 99 2.29 11.56 10.43
C THR A 99 1.04 11.85 9.60
N VAL A 100 0.54 10.85 8.87
CA VAL A 100 -0.74 10.87 8.15
C VAL A 100 -1.67 9.83 8.76
N PRO A 101 -2.94 10.16 9.02
CA PRO A 101 -3.88 9.25 9.65
C PRO A 101 -4.38 8.18 8.66
N GLY A 102 -4.99 7.13 9.21
CA GLY A 102 -5.77 6.16 8.41
C GLY A 102 -5.05 4.85 8.11
N ILE A 103 -5.83 3.78 8.12
CA ILE A 103 -5.36 2.40 7.88
C ILE A 103 -4.84 2.20 6.45
N HIS A 104 -5.43 2.90 5.48
CA HIS A 104 -4.97 2.88 4.09
C HIS A 104 -3.56 3.47 3.95
N ASN A 105 -3.16 4.42 4.81
CA ASN A 105 -1.80 4.94 4.78
C ASN A 105 -0.78 3.97 5.37
N VAL A 106 -1.18 3.08 6.30
CA VAL A 106 -0.34 1.95 6.72
C VAL A 106 -0.14 0.98 5.55
N SER A 107 -1.22 0.68 4.81
CA SER A 107 -1.17 -0.14 3.59
C SER A 107 -0.25 0.47 2.54
N ASN A 108 -0.37 1.78 2.25
CA ASN A 108 0.50 2.50 1.34
C ASN A 108 1.97 2.53 1.82
N ALA A 109 2.19 2.68 3.13
CA ALA A 109 3.53 2.64 3.70
C ALA A 109 4.20 1.28 3.50
N LEU A 110 3.47 0.16 3.56
CA LEU A 110 4.02 -1.16 3.23
C LEU A 110 4.51 -1.24 1.79
N VAL A 111 3.84 -0.58 0.84
CA VAL A 111 4.33 -0.49 -0.55
C VAL A 111 5.68 0.24 -0.60
N ALA A 112 5.78 1.38 0.08
CA ALA A 112 7.03 2.14 0.15
C ALA A 112 8.16 1.35 0.83
N ILE A 113 7.84 0.61 1.91
CA ILE A 113 8.79 -0.28 2.59
C ILE A 113 9.24 -1.40 1.66
N ALA A 114 8.32 -2.03 0.93
CA ALA A 114 8.63 -3.10 0.01
C ALA A 114 9.56 -2.65 -1.12
N ILE A 115 9.25 -1.50 -1.74
CA ILE A 115 10.10 -0.91 -2.79
C ILE A 115 11.46 -0.50 -2.24
N GLY A 116 11.51 0.17 -1.07
CA GLY A 116 12.78 0.55 -0.44
C GLY A 116 13.63 -0.67 -0.08
N THR A 117 13.01 -1.75 0.38
CA THR A 117 13.70 -3.00 0.72
C THR A 117 14.26 -3.68 -0.54
N GLU A 118 13.50 -3.75 -1.64
CA GLU A 118 14.00 -4.30 -2.92
C GLU A 118 15.15 -3.46 -3.50
N MET A 119 15.16 -2.15 -3.23
CA MET A 119 16.23 -1.24 -3.65
C MET A 119 17.43 -1.22 -2.69
N ASP A 120 17.51 -2.16 -1.74
CA ASP A 120 18.56 -2.25 -0.72
C ASP A 120 18.72 -0.97 0.12
N VAL A 121 17.66 -0.17 0.26
CA VAL A 121 17.68 1.01 1.12
C VAL A 121 17.72 0.55 2.58
N PRO A 122 18.67 1.04 3.40
CA PRO A 122 18.70 0.72 4.82
C PRO A 122 17.36 1.03 5.50
N VAL A 123 16.85 0.07 6.26
CA VAL A 123 15.52 0.15 6.90
C VAL A 123 15.38 1.41 7.78
N ASP A 124 16.46 1.85 8.42
CA ASP A 124 16.47 3.07 9.21
C ASP A 124 16.23 4.35 8.37
N LEU A 125 16.69 4.38 7.11
CA LEU A 125 16.41 5.48 6.19
C LEU A 125 14.96 5.44 5.70
N ILE A 126 14.43 4.25 5.39
CA ILE A 126 13.01 4.08 5.06
C ILE A 126 12.14 4.58 6.21
N ARG A 127 12.47 4.17 7.45
CA ARG A 127 11.76 4.59 8.67
C ARG A 127 11.79 6.11 8.86
N LYS A 128 12.96 6.73 8.67
CA LYS A 128 13.10 8.19 8.75
C LYS A 128 12.28 8.91 7.68
N GLY A 129 12.30 8.42 6.44
CA GLY A 129 11.53 8.99 5.34
C GLY A 129 10.02 8.96 5.60
N LEU A 130 9.50 7.81 6.05
CA LEU A 130 8.08 7.66 6.39
C LEU A 130 7.67 8.53 7.59
N ALA A 131 8.53 8.66 8.60
CA ALA A 131 8.25 9.51 9.76
C ALA A 131 8.27 11.02 9.44
N ALA A 132 8.97 11.43 8.38
CA ALA A 132 9.04 12.81 7.91
C ALA A 132 7.97 13.15 6.85
N PHE A 133 7.18 12.18 6.40
CA PHE A 133 6.20 12.36 5.34
C PHE A 133 4.94 13.10 5.84
N THR A 134 4.79 14.36 5.44
CA THR A 134 3.69 15.24 5.89
C THR A 134 2.41 15.12 5.05
N GLY A 135 2.30 14.11 4.19
CA GLY A 135 1.18 13.95 3.27
C GLY A 135 1.43 14.49 1.88
N VAL A 136 0.42 14.37 1.02
CA VAL A 136 0.40 14.95 -0.34
C VAL A 136 -0.70 15.99 -0.36
N GLU A 137 -0.50 17.06 -1.13
CA GLU A 137 -1.55 18.07 -1.30
C GLU A 137 -2.85 17.41 -1.78
N ARG A 138 -3.98 17.75 -1.14
CA ARG A 138 -5.34 17.23 -1.43
C ARG A 138 -5.57 15.75 -1.10
N ARG A 139 -4.71 15.12 -0.28
CA ARG A 139 -4.98 13.80 0.32
C ARG A 139 -4.99 13.94 1.83
N PHE A 140 -6.18 14.12 2.39
CA PHE A 140 -6.45 14.44 3.78
C PHE A 140 -5.67 15.68 4.28
N HIS A 141 -5.61 16.71 3.42
CA HIS A 141 -4.83 17.91 3.67
C HIS A 141 -5.60 18.91 4.54
N LEU A 142 -5.12 19.16 5.75
CA LEU A 142 -5.67 20.21 6.62
C LEU A 142 -5.38 21.59 6.01
N ARG A 143 -6.41 22.27 5.51
CA ARG A 143 -6.30 23.64 4.96
C ARG A 143 -6.32 24.70 6.06
N GLY A 144 -6.93 24.40 7.20
CA GLY A 144 -6.93 25.28 8.37
C GLY A 144 -8.00 24.91 9.40
N ASP A 145 -7.94 25.60 10.53
CA ASP A 145 -8.96 25.59 11.59
C ASP A 145 -9.34 27.04 11.89
N ALA A 146 -10.64 27.33 11.89
CA ALA A 146 -11.17 28.62 12.32
C ALA A 146 -12.45 28.43 13.12
N GLY A 147 -12.49 28.95 14.35
CA GLY A 147 -13.69 28.90 15.20
C GLY A 147 -14.10 27.49 15.63
N GLY A 148 -13.16 26.54 15.70
CA GLY A 148 -13.44 25.13 16.02
C GLY A 148 -13.99 24.33 14.84
N ILE A 149 -13.96 24.91 13.63
CA ILE A 149 -14.29 24.21 12.39
C ILE A 149 -12.98 23.88 11.67
N MET A 150 -12.73 22.59 11.52
CA MET A 150 -11.58 22.04 10.81
C MET A 150 -11.92 21.85 9.34
N VAL A 151 -11.11 22.44 8.45
CA VAL A 151 -11.27 22.30 6.99
C VAL A 151 -10.22 21.34 6.44
N VAL A 152 -10.69 20.21 5.92
CA VAL A 152 -9.85 19.18 5.30
C VAL A 152 -10.19 19.08 3.81
N ASP A 153 -9.16 19.10 2.97
CA ASP A 153 -9.23 18.94 1.51
C ASP A 153 -8.76 17.52 1.15
N ASP A 154 -9.67 16.72 0.59
CA ASP A 154 -9.48 15.30 0.26
C ASP A 154 -10.07 15.01 -1.12
N TYR A 155 -9.37 14.19 -1.91
CA TYR A 155 -9.73 13.80 -3.28
C TYR A 155 -10.24 12.36 -3.34
#